data_AF-A5DP59-F1
#
_entry.id   AF-A5DP59-F1
#
_cell.length_a   1.000
_cell.length_b   1.000
_cell.length_c   1.000
_cell.angle_alpha   90.00
_cell.angle_beta   90.00
_cell.angle_gamma   90.00
#
_symmetry.space_group_name_H-M   'P 1'
#
loop_
_entity.id
_entity.type
_entity.pdbx_description
1 polymer ?
#
loop_
_entity_poly.entity_id
_entity_poly.type
_entity_poly.pdbx_seq_one_letter_code
_entity_poly.pdbx_strand_id
1 'polypeptide(L)'
;MHLIYFLFLVVGCSASLFDFIQNQFGGGGQAQKSPEHYEAQVLNSNCDKYLCPGTSLCVDAPKFCPCPYPSSQLRCFLPDGRYLCISKPAGDVAANYDDPRTNWKVDAKDDNIRDCGWVSRAWKGVV
;
A
#
# COMPACT_ATOMS: atom_id res chain seq x y z
N MET A 1 0.04 -34.81 -50.70
CA MET A 1 1.21 -33.95 -50.42
C MET A 1 0.83 -32.76 -49.54
N HIS A 2 -0.20 -31.97 -49.86
CA HIS A 2 -0.61 -30.80 -49.05
C HIS A 2 -0.97 -31.09 -47.59
N LEU A 3 -1.64 -32.22 -47.29
CA LEU A 3 -2.03 -32.56 -45.91
C LEU A 3 -0.82 -32.80 -44.99
N ILE A 4 0.27 -33.36 -45.53
CA ILE A 4 1.49 -33.64 -44.76
C ILE A 4 2.19 -32.32 -44.41
N TYR A 5 2.26 -31.35 -45.34
CA TYR A 5 2.81 -30.03 -45.07
C TYR A 5 1.99 -29.27 -44.02
N PHE A 6 0.66 -29.38 -44.06
CA PHE A 6 -0.21 -28.74 -43.06
C PHE A 6 0.01 -29.34 -41.67
N LEU A 7 0.13 -30.66 -41.56
CA LEU A 7 0.42 -31.33 -40.29
C LEU A 7 1.79 -30.92 -39.73
N PHE A 8 2.82 -30.83 -40.58
CA PHE A 8 4.15 -30.36 -40.17
C PHE A 8 4.16 -28.90 -39.71
N LEU A 9 3.35 -28.02 -40.34
CA LEU A 9 3.25 -26.61 -39.95
C LEU A 9 2.57 -26.44 -38.59
N VAL A 10 1.50 -27.22 -38.32
CA VAL A 10 0.82 -27.20 -37.02
C VAL A 10 1.73 -27.70 -35.90
N VAL A 11 2.51 -28.77 -36.11
CA VAL A 11 3.45 -29.30 -35.11
C VAL A 11 4.63 -28.34 -34.86
N GLY A 12 5.14 -27.69 -35.91
CA GLY A 12 6.19 -26.67 -35.77
C GLY A 12 5.73 -25.45 -34.96
N CYS A 13 4.48 -25.01 -35.14
CA CYS A 13 3.94 -23.84 -34.47
C CYS A 13 3.66 -24.06 -32.97
N SER A 14 3.34 -25.29 -32.55
CA SER A 14 3.07 -25.58 -31.13
C SER A 14 4.31 -25.48 -30.24
N ALA A 15 5.49 -25.84 -30.75
CA ALA A 15 6.72 -25.80 -29.95
C ALA A 15 7.13 -24.35 -29.62
N SER A 16 7.09 -23.46 -30.61
CA SER A 16 7.48 -22.05 -30.43
C SER A 16 6.47 -21.25 -29.59
N LEU A 17 5.18 -21.59 -29.69
CA LEU A 17 4.15 -20.95 -28.88
C LEU A 17 4.31 -21.30 -27.39
N PHE A 18 4.67 -22.55 -27.07
CA PHE A 18 4.86 -22.98 -25.69
C PHE A 18 6.06 -22.28 -25.04
N ASP A 19 7.19 -22.18 -25.75
CA ASP A 19 8.36 -21.41 -25.28
C ASP A 19 8.04 -19.92 -25.11
N PHE A 20 7.26 -19.32 -26.02
CA PHE A 20 6.83 -17.92 -25.90
C PHE A 20 5.90 -17.70 -24.70
N ILE A 21 4.91 -18.58 -24.49
CA ILE A 21 4.02 -18.50 -23.32
C ILE A 21 4.83 -18.70 -22.05
N GLN A 22 5.78 -19.64 -22.01
CA GLN A 22 6.58 -19.86 -20.80
C GLN A 22 7.49 -18.66 -20.51
N ASN A 23 8.10 -18.04 -21.53
CA ASN A 23 8.91 -16.83 -21.32
C ASN A 23 8.06 -15.60 -20.96
N GLN A 24 6.85 -15.47 -21.51
CA GLN A 24 6.01 -14.30 -21.23
C GLN A 24 5.18 -14.43 -19.94
N PHE A 25 4.71 -15.63 -19.59
CA PHE A 25 4.03 -15.89 -18.31
C PHE A 25 4.98 -16.23 -17.16
N GLY A 26 6.15 -16.81 -17.44
CA GLY A 26 7.15 -17.15 -16.42
C GLY A 26 8.05 -15.98 -16.01
N GLY A 27 8.17 -14.94 -16.84
CA GLY A 27 9.03 -13.77 -16.58
C GLY A 27 8.34 -12.59 -15.87
N GLY A 28 7.04 -12.69 -15.59
CA GLY A 28 6.21 -11.59 -15.09
C GLY A 28 5.87 -11.64 -13.60
N GLY A 29 6.63 -12.40 -12.81
CA GLY A 29 6.41 -12.49 -11.37
C GLY A 29 6.61 -11.13 -10.70
N GLN A 30 5.52 -10.37 -10.52
CA GLN A 30 5.46 -9.46 -9.40
C GLN A 30 5.78 -10.30 -8.18
N ALA A 31 6.96 -10.08 -7.59
CA ALA A 31 7.34 -10.67 -6.33
C ALA A 31 6.27 -10.25 -5.32
N GLN A 32 5.26 -11.10 -5.15
CA GLN A 32 4.33 -11.00 -4.05
C GLN A 32 5.22 -11.21 -2.84
N LYS A 33 5.63 -10.10 -2.22
CA LYS A 33 6.48 -10.09 -1.04
C LYS A 33 5.78 -10.97 -0.02
N SER A 34 6.31 -12.17 0.15
CA SER A 34 5.78 -13.09 1.13
C SER A 34 6.04 -12.51 2.52
N PRO A 35 5.26 -12.89 3.54
CA PRO A 35 5.53 -12.49 4.93
C PRO A 35 6.99 -12.74 5.34
N GLU A 36 7.61 -13.81 4.85
CA GLU A 36 9.02 -14.15 5.12
C GLU A 36 10.00 -13.14 4.52
N HIS A 37 9.71 -12.60 3.33
CA HIS A 37 10.55 -11.55 2.73
C HIS A 37 10.49 -10.26 3.55
N TYR A 38 9.31 -9.91 4.06
CA TYR A 38 9.13 -8.76 4.93
C TYR A 38 9.84 -8.95 6.28
N GLU A 39 9.71 -10.14 6.89
CA GLU A 39 10.46 -10.49 8.10
C GLU A 39 11.97 -10.38 7.89
N ALA A 40 12.49 -10.94 6.80
CA ALA A 40 13.90 -10.82 6.46
C ALA A 40 14.34 -9.36 6.27
N GLN A 41 13.50 -8.50 5.67
CA GLN A 41 13.80 -7.08 5.54
C GLN A 41 13.86 -6.37 6.90
N VAL A 42 12.98 -6.72 7.84
CA VAL A 42 12.98 -6.18 9.20
C VAL A 42 14.23 -6.64 9.97
N LEU A 43 14.55 -7.93 9.92
CA LEU A 43 15.69 -8.53 10.63
C LEU A 43 17.05 -8.04 10.12
N ASN A 44 17.16 -7.77 8.81
CA ASN A 44 18.40 -7.28 8.19
C ASN A 44 18.49 -5.74 8.14
N SER A 45 17.60 -5.03 8.82
CA SER A 45 17.63 -3.57 8.89
C SER A 45 18.77 -3.07 9.77
N ASN A 46 19.51 -2.06 9.32
CA ASN A 46 20.56 -1.39 10.12
C ASN A 46 20.00 -0.36 11.11
N CYS A 47 18.71 -0.43 11.44
CA CYS A 47 18.07 0.53 12.34
C CYS A 47 18.43 0.22 13.80
N ASP A 48 19.01 1.21 14.49
CA ASP A 48 19.41 1.16 15.91
C ASP A 48 18.33 1.70 16.87
N LYS A 49 17.19 2.14 16.31
CA LYS A 49 16.06 2.73 17.05
C LYS A 49 14.77 1.96 16.77
N TYR A 50 13.69 2.66 16.41
CA TYR A 50 12.41 2.04 16.07
C TYR A 50 12.25 1.94 14.56
N LEU A 51 12.14 0.72 14.04
CA LEU A 51 11.83 0.48 12.63
C LEU A 51 10.32 0.48 12.41
N CYS A 52 9.83 1.42 11.60
CA CYS A 52 8.43 1.52 11.26
C CYS A 52 7.97 0.32 10.41
N PRO A 53 6.97 -0.47 10.84
CA PRO A 53 6.58 -1.67 10.11
C PRO A 53 5.99 -1.37 8.73
N GLY A 54 5.22 -0.28 8.58
CA GLY A 54 4.60 0.05 7.30
C GLY A 54 5.54 0.64 6.25
N THR A 55 6.63 1.29 6.67
CA THR A 55 7.49 2.09 5.78
C THR A 55 8.97 1.70 5.81
N SER A 56 9.35 0.84 6.75
CA SER A 56 10.75 0.46 7.02
C SER A 56 11.67 1.65 7.31
N LEU A 57 11.11 2.79 7.74
CA LEU A 57 11.89 3.94 8.18
C LEU A 57 12.37 3.76 9.61
N CYS A 58 13.62 4.13 9.88
CA CYS A 58 14.17 4.16 11.24
C CYS A 58 13.87 5.52 11.89
N VAL A 59 13.16 5.52 13.01
CA VAL A 59 12.73 6.73 13.74
C VAL A 59 12.98 6.60 15.24
N ASP A 60 12.92 7.70 15.98
CA ASP A 60 13.21 7.71 17.43
C ASP A 60 12.16 6.98 18.28
N ALA A 61 10.90 6.93 17.83
CA ALA A 61 9.80 6.34 18.57
C ALA A 61 8.64 5.98 17.62
N PRO A 62 7.77 5.01 17.98
CA PRO A 62 6.65 4.60 17.14
C PRO A 62 5.79 5.76 16.64
N LYS A 63 5.55 6.74 17.52
CA LYS A 63 4.75 7.92 17.20
C LYS A 63 5.28 8.75 16.04
N PHE A 64 6.54 8.61 15.62
CA PHE A 64 7.16 9.38 14.54
C PHE A 64 7.06 8.69 13.17
N CYS A 65 6.57 7.46 13.12
CA CYS A 65 6.35 6.77 11.85
C CYS A 65 5.33 7.52 10.98
N PRO A 66 5.62 7.70 9.67
CA PRO A 66 4.64 8.22 8.74
C PRO A 66 3.67 7.13 8.30
N CYS A 67 2.51 7.55 7.79
CA CYS A 67 1.60 6.65 7.09
C CYS A 67 2.23 6.18 5.76
N PRO A 68 2.07 4.91 5.37
CA PRO A 68 2.72 4.34 4.18
C PRO A 68 2.26 4.97 2.86
N TYR A 69 1.06 5.55 2.82
CA TYR A 69 0.52 6.19 1.61
C TYR A 69 0.17 7.66 1.88
N PRO A 70 1.15 8.56 2.06
CA PRO A 70 0.90 9.95 2.46
C PRO A 70 0.07 10.77 1.44
N SER A 71 0.01 10.32 0.18
CA SER A 71 -0.85 10.92 -0.84
C SER A 71 -2.33 10.63 -0.61
N SER A 72 -2.68 9.46 -0.09
CA SER A 72 -4.06 8.98 0.09
C SER A 72 -4.46 8.76 1.54
N GLN A 73 -3.57 8.97 2.51
CA GLN A 73 -3.82 8.78 3.94
C GLN A 73 -3.63 10.04 4.76
N LEU A 74 -4.40 10.12 5.85
CA LEU A 74 -4.24 11.06 6.94
C LEU A 74 -3.62 10.36 8.15
N ARG A 75 -2.71 11.07 8.81
CA ARG A 75 -2.14 10.66 10.09
C ARG A 75 -2.89 11.36 11.22
N CYS A 76 -3.76 10.62 11.89
CA CYS A 76 -4.60 11.14 12.97
C CYS A 76 -4.03 10.74 14.32
N PHE A 77 -3.75 11.72 15.18
CA PHE A 77 -3.29 11.46 16.55
C PHE A 77 -4.47 11.16 17.47
N LEU A 78 -4.28 10.16 18.33
CA LEU A 78 -5.21 9.82 19.39
C LEU A 78 -4.82 10.55 20.69
N PRO A 79 -5.77 10.77 21.63
CA PRO A 79 -5.49 11.44 22.90
C PRO A 79 -4.42 10.77 23.78
N ASP A 80 -4.17 9.48 23.59
CA ASP A 80 -3.13 8.72 24.31
C ASP A 80 -1.72 8.83 23.68
N GLY A 81 -1.57 9.65 22.64
CA GLY A 81 -0.31 9.87 21.95
C GLY A 81 0.01 8.84 20.85
N ARG A 82 -0.85 7.84 20.63
CA ARG A 82 -0.76 6.98 19.44
C ARG A 82 -1.26 7.71 18.20
N TYR A 83 -1.08 7.10 17.04
CA TYR A 83 -1.63 7.60 15.79
C TYR A 83 -2.25 6.47 14.99
N LEU A 84 -3.15 6.83 14.08
CA LEU A 84 -3.77 5.95 13.11
C LEU A 84 -3.60 6.54 11.70
N CYS A 85 -3.50 5.66 10.72
CA CYS A 85 -3.55 6.02 9.32
C CYS A 85 -4.92 5.68 8.76
N ILE A 86 -5.67 6.69 8.35
CA ILE A 86 -6.98 6.53 7.69
C ILE A 86 -6.87 7.03 6.25
N SER A 87 -7.77 6.61 5.38
CA SER A 87 -7.87 7.21 4.04
C SER A 87 -8.26 8.69 4.13
N LYS A 88 -7.70 9.53 3.27
CA LYS A 88 -8.18 10.91 3.08
C LYS A 88 -9.62 10.88 2.58
N PRO A 89 -10.48 11.81 3.03
CA PRO A 89 -11.80 12.01 2.42
C PRO A 89 -11.68 12.24 0.92
N ALA A 90 -12.59 11.63 0.17
CA ALA A 90 -12.68 11.77 -1.29
C ALA A 90 -13.77 12.80 -1.68
N GLY A 91 -13.78 13.18 -2.96
CA GLY A 91 -14.76 14.13 -3.51
C GLY A 91 -14.34 15.59 -3.32
N ASP A 92 -15.33 16.49 -3.33
CA ASP A 92 -15.11 17.95 -3.36
C ASP A 92 -14.37 18.50 -2.13
N VAL A 93 -14.39 17.76 -1.02
CA VAL A 93 -13.71 18.15 0.23
C VAL A 93 -12.24 17.72 0.29
N ALA A 94 -11.76 16.91 -0.67
CA ALA A 94 -10.41 16.33 -0.62
C ALA A 94 -9.31 17.39 -0.48
N ALA A 95 -9.46 18.52 -1.16
CA ALA A 95 -8.50 19.62 -1.16
C ALA A 95 -8.26 20.22 0.25
N ASN A 96 -9.23 20.11 1.16
CA ASN A 96 -9.09 20.58 2.54
C ASN A 96 -8.02 19.79 3.32
N TYR A 97 -7.60 18.63 2.81
CA TYR A 97 -6.74 17.66 3.48
C TYR A 97 -5.36 17.52 2.82
N ASP A 98 -5.04 18.37 1.85
CA ASP A 98 -3.82 18.28 1.03
C ASP A 98 -2.56 18.74 1.76
N ASP A 99 -2.66 19.69 2.70
CA ASP A 99 -1.49 20.16 3.46
C ASP A 99 -1.13 19.16 4.58
N PRO A 100 -0.02 18.41 4.47
CA PRO A 100 0.38 17.43 5.48
C PRO A 100 0.73 18.05 6.85
N ARG A 101 0.91 19.38 6.93
CA ARG A 101 1.24 20.08 8.18
C ARG A 101 0.00 20.36 9.02
N THR A 102 -1.16 20.49 8.38
CA THR A 102 -2.39 20.97 9.01
C THR A 102 -3.58 20.03 8.82
N ASN A 103 -3.54 19.08 7.88
CA ASN A 103 -4.66 18.20 7.57
C ASN A 103 -5.20 17.40 8.78
N TRP A 104 -4.34 17.02 9.71
CA TRP A 104 -4.72 16.30 10.93
C TRP A 104 -5.53 17.15 11.93
N LYS A 105 -5.51 18.48 11.76
CA LYS A 105 -6.29 19.44 12.55
C LYS A 105 -7.66 19.73 11.95
N VAL A 106 -7.89 19.31 10.71
CA VAL A 106 -9.17 19.52 10.02
C VAL A 106 -10.20 18.59 10.63
N ASP A 107 -11.33 19.17 11.01
CA ASP A 107 -12.52 18.48 11.49
C ASP A 107 -13.71 19.04 10.73
N ALA A 108 -14.26 18.25 9.81
CA ALA A 108 -15.45 18.62 9.04
C ALA A 108 -16.69 18.76 9.92
N LYS A 109 -16.68 18.24 11.16
CA LYS A 109 -17.82 18.18 12.09
C LYS A 109 -19.05 17.50 11.46
N ASP A 110 -18.79 16.59 10.52
CA ASP A 110 -19.78 15.78 9.83
C ASP A 110 -19.41 14.31 10.03
N ASP A 111 -20.34 13.50 10.51
CA ASP A 111 -20.13 12.08 10.75
C ASP A 111 -20.18 11.23 9.49
N ASN A 112 -20.42 11.83 8.32
CA ASN A 112 -20.26 11.19 7.02
C ASN A 112 -18.84 11.36 6.45
N ILE A 113 -18.04 12.27 7.00
CA ILE A 113 -16.68 12.54 6.56
C ILE A 113 -15.70 11.87 7.52
N ARG A 114 -15.01 10.83 7.03
CA ARG A 114 -14.02 10.07 7.79
C ARG A 114 -12.66 10.79 7.80
N ASP A 115 -12.57 11.89 8.54
CA ASP A 115 -11.32 12.63 8.78
C ASP A 115 -10.77 12.45 10.20
N CYS A 116 -9.71 13.19 10.57
CA CYS A 116 -9.14 13.11 11.91
C CYS A 116 -10.06 13.66 13.01
N GLY A 117 -10.96 14.60 12.66
CA GLY A 117 -12.04 15.05 13.53
C GLY A 117 -13.01 13.90 13.87
N TRP A 118 -13.47 13.18 12.86
CA TRP A 118 -14.28 11.98 13.04
C TRP A 118 -13.55 10.91 13.87
N VAL A 119 -12.27 10.64 13.61
CA VAL A 119 -11.47 9.70 14.43
C VAL A 119 -11.44 10.14 15.89
N SER A 120 -11.25 11.44 16.17
CA SER A 120 -11.27 11.94 17.54
C SER A 120 -12.62 11.75 18.22
N ARG A 121 -13.73 11.87 17.50
CA ARG A 121 -15.08 11.63 18.03
C ARG A 121 -15.36 10.14 18.23
N ALA A 122 -14.99 9.29 17.27
CA ALA A 122 -15.06 7.84 17.37
C ALA A 122 -14.28 7.31 18.58
N TRP A 123 -13.07 7.82 18.81
CA TRP A 123 -12.29 7.49 20.00
C TRP A 123 -13.01 7.84 21.32
N LYS A 124 -13.78 8.93 21.33
CA LYS A 124 -14.55 9.38 22.50
C LYS A 124 -15.92 8.68 22.63
N GLY A 125 -16.30 7.84 21.66
CA GLY A 125 -17.60 7.15 21.65
C GLY A 125 -18.79 8.08 21.42
N VAL A 126 -18.63 9.15 20.62
CA VAL A 126 -19.70 10.14 20.35
C VAL A 126 -20.20 10.12 18.90
N VAL A 127 -19.87 9.08 18.13
CA VAL A 127 -20.38 8.78 16.78
C VAL A 127 -20.82 7.33 16.67
#